data_AF-A0A919SKN2-F1
#
_entry.id   AF-A0A919SKN2-F1
#
_cell.length_a   1.000
_cell.length_b   1.000
_cell.length_c   1.000
_cell.angle_alpha   90.00
_cell.angle_beta   90.00
_cell.angle_gamma   90.00
#
_symmetry.space_group_name_H-M   'P 1'
#
loop_
_entity.id
_entity.type
_entity.pdbx_description
1 polymer ?
#
loop_
_entity_poly.entity_id
_entity_poly.type
_entity_poly.pdbx_seq_one_letter_code
_entity_poly.pdbx_strand_id
1 'polypeptide(L)'
;MHGRRLLIQRVIDDQRPVAHVVKELGCSRATGHKWLARWRAEGDAGLNGRPSTAHRLARKTDPDLEARVCALRTRLKRGPRRLAPLLNMPASTIHAVLTWHGLHRLAWLDRPTGQVIRRYERDRPGELLHVDVKKVGRLRDGGGWRVHGRDSDQNRLVHLERNAGRKVGYEYIHAAIDDHTRLAYAEIHPQTNGKAERFNRTMCDEWIYSRPFANSQDRADALPGWLHTYNHHRSHTALGGQPPISRVNNGPDQYT
;
A
#
# COMPACT_ATOMS: atom_id res chain seq x y z
N MET A 1 -34.12 -13.81 -8.65
CA MET A 1 -35.31 -12.98 -8.98
C MET A 1 -36.34 -13.69 -9.84
N HIS A 2 -35.92 -14.53 -10.78
CA HIS A 2 -36.80 -15.20 -11.76
C HIS A 2 -38.02 -15.91 -11.14
N GLY A 3 -37.85 -16.73 -10.10
CA GLY A 3 -38.97 -17.44 -9.46
C GLY A 3 -40.00 -16.53 -8.76
N ARG A 4 -39.60 -15.35 -8.27
CA ARG A 4 -40.53 -14.38 -7.65
C ARG A 4 -41.39 -13.69 -8.70
N ARG A 5 -40.77 -13.33 -9.84
CA ARG A 5 -41.48 -12.71 -10.96
C ARG A 5 -42.43 -13.70 -11.62
N LEU A 6 -42.02 -14.96 -11.79
CA LEU A 6 -42.88 -16.03 -12.29
C LEU A 6 -44.12 -16.26 -11.41
N LEU A 7 -43.97 -16.16 -10.09
CA LEU A 7 -45.11 -16.22 -9.16
C LEU A 7 -46.10 -15.09 -9.42
N ILE A 8 -45.63 -13.86 -9.58
CA ILE A 8 -46.50 -12.70 -9.84
C ILE A 8 -47.19 -12.84 -11.19
N GLN A 9 -46.45 -13.21 -12.24
CA GLN A 9 -46.97 -13.43 -13.58
C GLN A 9 -48.13 -14.43 -13.57
N ARG A 10 -47.96 -15.60 -12.94
CA ARG A 10 -49.02 -16.63 -12.85
C ARG A 10 -50.23 -16.20 -12.03
N VAL A 11 -50.07 -15.27 -11.09
CA VAL A 11 -51.18 -14.80 -10.25
C VAL A 11 -51.93 -13.66 -10.92
N ILE A 12 -51.24 -12.77 -11.64
CA ILE A 12 -51.82 -11.56 -12.24
C ILE A 12 -52.25 -11.80 -13.69
N ASP A 13 -51.40 -12.40 -14.51
CA ASP A 13 -51.68 -12.57 -15.95
C ASP A 13 -52.57 -13.80 -16.16
N ASP A 14 -52.22 -14.93 -15.53
CA ASP A 14 -52.99 -16.18 -15.66
C ASP A 14 -54.18 -16.26 -14.69
N GLN A 15 -54.40 -15.23 -13.86
CA GLN A 15 -55.47 -15.12 -12.85
C GLN A 15 -55.57 -16.35 -11.90
N ARG A 16 -54.44 -17.03 -11.63
CA ARG A 16 -54.43 -18.25 -10.82
C ARG A 16 -54.40 -17.92 -9.32
N PRO A 17 -55.07 -18.70 -8.47
CA PRO A 17 -55.00 -18.48 -7.02
C PRO A 17 -53.57 -18.64 -6.47
N VAL A 18 -53.14 -17.69 -5.64
CA VAL A 18 -51.81 -17.68 -5.00
C VAL A 18 -51.48 -19.03 -4.35
N ALA A 19 -52.46 -19.66 -3.69
CA ALA A 19 -52.29 -20.93 -3.00
C ALA A 19 -51.87 -22.10 -3.92
N HIS A 20 -52.26 -22.10 -5.19
CA HIS A 20 -51.87 -23.12 -6.16
C HIS A 20 -50.47 -22.83 -6.71
N VAL A 21 -50.22 -21.56 -7.07
CA VAL A 21 -48.93 -21.13 -7.63
C VAL A 21 -47.79 -21.31 -6.63
N VAL A 22 -48.00 -20.99 -5.35
CA VAL A 22 -46.97 -21.20 -4.31
C VAL A 22 -46.66 -22.67 -4.06
N LYS A 23 -47.66 -23.56 -4.21
CA LYS A 23 -47.50 -25.00 -4.06
C LYS A 23 -46.65 -25.59 -5.19
N GLU A 24 -46.86 -25.11 -6.42
CA GLU A 24 -46.05 -25.48 -7.59
C GLU A 24 -44.61 -24.97 -7.50
N LEU A 25 -44.43 -23.75 -6.98
CA LEU A 25 -43.12 -23.09 -6.88
C LEU A 25 -42.37 -23.43 -5.58
N GLY A 26 -42.90 -24.34 -4.75
CA GLY A 26 -42.24 -24.81 -3.53
C GLY A 26 -42.06 -23.74 -2.45
N CYS A 27 -42.97 -22.78 -2.32
CA CYS A 27 -42.91 -21.72 -1.31
C CYS A 27 -44.16 -21.69 -0.42
N SER A 28 -44.03 -21.11 0.78
CA SER A 28 -45.17 -20.99 1.70
C SER A 28 -46.17 -19.94 1.22
N ARG A 29 -47.46 -20.15 1.54
CA ARG A 29 -48.53 -19.17 1.24
C ARG A 29 -48.21 -17.77 1.79
N ALA A 30 -47.68 -17.69 3.01
CA ALA A 30 -47.25 -16.43 3.62
C ALA A 30 -46.17 -15.71 2.80
N THR A 31 -45.22 -16.45 2.22
CA THR A 31 -44.16 -15.89 1.35
C THR A 31 -44.74 -15.39 0.03
N GLY A 32 -45.65 -16.15 -0.58
CA GLY A 32 -46.35 -15.75 -1.81
C GLY A 32 -47.16 -14.47 -1.63
N HIS A 33 -48.01 -14.39 -0.59
CA HIS A 33 -48.78 -13.18 -0.30
C HIS A 33 -47.89 -11.98 0.04
N LYS A 34 -46.79 -12.18 0.75
CA LYS A 34 -45.80 -11.13 1.04
C LYS A 34 -45.18 -10.55 -0.25
N TRP A 35 -44.79 -11.40 -1.19
CA TRP A 35 -44.24 -10.93 -2.47
C TRP A 35 -45.30 -10.25 -3.33
N LEU A 36 -46.53 -10.75 -3.36
CA LEU A 36 -47.64 -10.12 -4.06
C LEU A 36 -47.98 -8.73 -3.50
N ALA A 37 -48.04 -8.60 -2.17
CA ALA A 37 -48.29 -7.31 -1.51
C ALA A 37 -47.17 -6.30 -1.83
N ARG A 38 -45.90 -6.73 -1.81
CA ARG A 38 -44.77 -5.88 -2.16
C ARG A 38 -44.78 -5.46 -3.62
N TRP A 39 -45.09 -6.39 -4.54
CA TRP A 39 -45.18 -6.07 -5.96
C TRP A 39 -46.33 -5.09 -6.26
N ARG A 40 -47.49 -5.26 -5.60
CA ARG A 40 -48.60 -4.29 -5.74
C ARG A 40 -48.23 -2.88 -5.26
N ALA A 41 -47.37 -2.78 -4.24
CA ALA A 41 -46.95 -1.48 -3.69
C ALA A 41 -45.79 -0.84 -4.47
N GLU A 42 -44.85 -1.64 -4.98
CA GLU A 42 -43.54 -1.15 -5.45
C GLU A 42 -43.15 -1.68 -6.84
N GLY A 43 -44.04 -2.42 -7.52
CA GLY A 43 -43.76 -3.08 -8.79
C GLY A 43 -42.64 -4.12 -8.69
N ASP A 44 -41.88 -4.27 -9.77
CA ASP A 44 -40.76 -5.22 -9.82
C ASP A 44 -39.66 -4.93 -8.77
N ALA A 45 -39.50 -3.66 -8.36
CA ALA A 45 -38.54 -3.29 -7.33
C ALA A 45 -38.84 -3.98 -5.98
N GLY A 46 -40.11 -4.24 -5.67
CA GLY A 46 -40.55 -4.93 -4.45
C GLY A 46 -40.16 -6.41 -4.38
N LEU A 47 -39.77 -7.01 -5.52
CA LEU A 47 -39.32 -8.41 -5.60
C LEU A 47 -37.82 -8.59 -5.28
N ASN A 48 -37.08 -7.49 -5.15
CA ASN A 48 -35.67 -7.51 -4.75
C ASN A 48 -35.50 -8.09 -3.34
N GLY A 49 -34.34 -8.72 -3.11
CA GLY A 49 -33.95 -9.14 -1.77
C GLY A 49 -33.79 -7.92 -0.88
N ARG A 50 -34.59 -7.81 0.18
CA ARG A 50 -34.32 -6.84 1.24
C ARG A 50 -33.35 -7.46 2.24
N PRO A 51 -32.37 -6.71 2.74
CA PRO A 51 -31.50 -7.19 3.80
C PRO A 51 -32.36 -7.62 5.00
N SER A 52 -32.02 -8.77 5.60
CA SER A 52 -32.63 -9.24 6.85
C SER A 52 -32.02 -8.55 8.07
N THR A 53 -31.09 -7.63 7.85
CA THR A 53 -30.38 -6.89 8.88
C THR A 53 -31.35 -5.93 9.57
N ALA A 54 -31.39 -5.96 10.90
CA ALA A 54 -32.22 -5.05 11.68
C ALA A 54 -31.96 -3.59 11.25
N HIS A 55 -33.02 -2.84 11.00
CA HIS A 55 -32.93 -1.43 10.58
C HIS A 55 -32.28 -0.52 11.64
N ARG A 56 -32.24 -0.97 12.91
CA ARG A 56 -31.60 -0.26 14.02
C ARG A 56 -30.90 -1.24 14.94
N LEU A 57 -29.60 -1.07 15.13
CA LEU A 57 -28.82 -1.78 16.15
C LEU A 57 -28.75 -0.88 17.39
N ALA A 58 -29.42 -1.27 18.47
CA ALA A 58 -29.50 -0.48 19.70
C ALA A 58 -28.14 -0.23 20.38
N ARG A 59 -27.10 -1.00 20.03
CA ARG A 59 -25.75 -0.92 20.60
C ARG A 59 -24.69 -0.50 19.58
N LYS A 60 -25.08 0.21 18.51
CA LYS A 60 -24.09 0.79 17.61
C LYS A 60 -23.31 1.84 18.40
N THR A 61 -21.98 1.72 18.40
CA THR A 61 -21.10 2.71 19.02
C THR A 61 -21.39 4.07 18.40
N ASP A 62 -21.43 5.09 19.25
CA ASP A 62 -21.65 6.46 18.81
C ASP A 62 -20.54 6.90 17.82
N PRO A 63 -20.88 7.54 16.68
CA PRO A 63 -19.88 7.94 15.68
C PRO A 63 -18.78 8.87 16.23
N ASP A 64 -19.09 9.75 17.18
CA ASP A 64 -18.08 10.63 17.78
C ASP A 64 -17.13 9.83 18.66
N LEU A 65 -17.64 8.81 19.34
CA LEU A 65 -16.83 7.87 20.10
C LEU A 65 -15.93 7.01 19.20
N GLU A 66 -16.43 6.58 18.03
CA GLU A 66 -15.62 5.92 17.01
C GLU A 66 -14.50 6.84 16.47
N ALA A 67 -14.81 8.10 16.18
CA ALA A 67 -13.85 9.10 15.74
C ALA A 67 -12.77 9.33 16.81
N ARG A 68 -13.14 9.41 18.09
CA ARG A 68 -12.19 9.51 19.22
C ARG A 68 -11.29 8.28 19.33
N VAL A 69 -11.83 7.07 19.14
CA VAL A 69 -11.05 5.83 19.10
C VAL A 69 -9.98 5.91 18.00
N CYS A 70 -10.37 6.30 16.78
CA CYS A 70 -9.48 6.41 15.64
C CYS A 70 -8.41 7.49 15.85
N ALA A 71 -8.80 8.66 16.37
CA ALA A 71 -7.87 9.77 16.65
C ALA A 71 -6.82 9.38 17.71
N LEU A 72 -7.22 8.76 18.82
CA LEU A 72 -6.28 8.29 19.83
C LEU A 72 -5.38 7.18 19.31
N ARG A 73 -5.91 6.29 18.46
CA ARG A 73 -5.11 5.24 17.82
C ARG A 73 -4.01 5.82 16.95
N THR A 74 -4.33 6.75 16.07
CA THR A 74 -3.37 7.38 15.15
C THR A 74 -2.32 8.21 15.91
N ARG A 75 -2.74 8.95 16.94
CA ARG A 75 -1.85 9.82 17.73
C ARG A 75 -0.95 9.05 18.70
N LEU A 76 -1.51 8.13 19.48
CA LEU A 76 -0.76 7.44 20.56
C LEU A 76 -0.13 6.12 20.11
N LYS A 77 -0.60 5.53 19.00
CA LYS A 77 -0.10 4.26 18.46
C LYS A 77 -0.11 3.12 19.50
N ARG A 78 -1.13 3.13 20.36
CA ARG A 78 -1.35 2.14 21.42
C ARG A 78 -2.40 1.11 21.00
N GLY A 79 -2.25 -0.13 21.49
CA GLY A 79 -3.21 -1.20 21.26
C GLY A 79 -4.51 -1.04 22.08
N PRO A 80 -5.59 -1.77 21.74
CA PRO A 80 -6.91 -1.62 22.36
C PRO A 80 -6.91 -1.68 23.90
N ARG A 81 -6.13 -2.60 24.50
CA ARG A 81 -6.01 -2.71 25.97
C ARG A 81 -5.45 -1.46 26.64
N ARG A 82 -4.55 -0.73 25.96
CA ARG A 82 -3.95 0.51 26.46
C ARG A 82 -4.82 1.74 26.18
N LEU A 83 -5.78 1.64 25.25
CA LEU A 83 -6.75 2.69 24.96
C LEU A 83 -8.02 2.56 25.81
N ALA A 84 -8.36 1.36 26.24
CA ALA A 84 -9.53 1.06 27.09
C ALA A 84 -9.70 2.00 28.29
N PRO A 85 -8.68 2.21 29.16
CA PRO A 85 -8.82 3.11 30.30
C PRO A 85 -8.98 4.59 29.90
N LEU A 86 -8.47 5.01 28.74
CA LEU A 86 -8.56 6.40 28.27
C LEU A 86 -9.93 6.75 27.69
N LEU A 87 -10.63 5.73 27.17
CA LEU A 87 -11.91 5.88 26.49
C LEU A 87 -13.09 5.37 27.33
N ASN A 88 -12.82 4.80 28.50
CA ASN A 88 -13.79 4.09 29.34
C ASN A 88 -14.63 3.08 28.52
N MET A 89 -13.94 2.26 27.72
CA MET A 89 -14.57 1.33 26.77
C MET A 89 -13.85 -0.03 26.79
N PRO A 90 -14.57 -1.16 26.65
CA PRO A 90 -13.95 -2.48 26.52
C PRO A 90 -12.96 -2.55 25.35
N ALA A 91 -11.83 -3.22 25.56
CA ALA A 91 -10.80 -3.39 24.53
C ALA A 91 -11.33 -4.12 23.28
N SER A 92 -12.33 -4.99 23.43
CA SER A 92 -13.01 -5.68 22.32
C SER A 92 -13.80 -4.72 21.43
N THR A 93 -14.56 -3.78 22.02
CA THR A 93 -15.29 -2.74 21.29
C THR A 93 -14.33 -1.82 20.55
N ILE A 94 -13.25 -1.39 21.21
CA ILE A 94 -12.19 -0.60 20.58
C ILE A 94 -11.59 -1.36 19.40
N HIS A 95 -11.30 -2.65 19.56
CA HIS A 95 -10.77 -3.47 18.47
C HIS A 95 -11.74 -3.56 17.30
N ALA A 96 -13.03 -3.78 17.55
CA ALA A 96 -14.06 -3.84 16.50
C ALA A 96 -14.16 -2.53 15.71
N VAL A 97 -14.17 -1.38 16.41
CA VAL A 97 -14.14 -0.04 15.79
C VAL A 97 -12.89 0.12 14.93
N LEU A 98 -11.71 -0.20 15.48
CA LEU A 98 -10.45 -0.10 14.72
C LEU A 98 -10.41 -1.03 13.52
N THR A 99 -11.04 -2.21 13.58
CA THR A 99 -11.13 -3.13 12.45
C THR A 99 -12.04 -2.56 11.37
N TRP A 100 -13.21 -2.03 11.74
CA TRP A 100 -14.14 -1.36 10.83
C TRP A 100 -13.49 -0.20 10.08
N HIS A 101 -12.65 0.59 10.76
CA HIS A 101 -11.94 1.73 10.20
C HIS A 101 -10.55 1.38 9.62
N GLY A 102 -10.16 0.09 9.57
CA GLY A 102 -8.89 -0.35 8.98
C GLY A 102 -7.61 -0.05 9.79
N LEU A 103 -7.73 0.37 11.05
CA LEU A 103 -6.64 0.81 11.94
C LEU A 103 -6.17 -0.26 12.96
N HIS A 104 -6.68 -1.49 12.87
CA HIS A 104 -6.47 -2.53 13.89
C HIS A 104 -5.01 -3.00 14.02
N ARG A 105 -4.19 -2.92 12.96
CA ARG A 105 -2.76 -3.30 13.00
C ARG A 105 -1.84 -2.07 13.02
N LEU A 106 -0.98 -1.97 14.05
CA LEU A 106 0.02 -0.89 14.12
C LEU A 106 1.07 -1.00 13.01
N ALA A 107 1.37 -2.22 12.57
CA ALA A 107 2.30 -2.46 11.47
C ALA A 107 1.81 -1.89 10.13
N TRP A 108 0.52 -1.56 10.04
CA TRP A 108 -0.06 -0.89 8.87
C TRP A 108 -0.08 0.62 9.02
N LEU A 109 0.37 1.18 10.14
CA LEU A 109 0.45 2.63 10.33
C LEU A 109 1.88 3.10 10.16
N ASP A 110 2.04 4.19 9.42
CA ASP A 110 3.32 4.86 9.27
C ASP A 110 3.82 5.40 10.62
N ARG A 111 5.10 5.15 10.93
CA ARG A 111 5.64 5.41 12.28
C ARG A 111 5.79 6.90 12.60
N PRO A 112 6.10 7.79 11.65
CA PRO A 112 5.96 9.23 11.84
C PRO A 112 4.50 9.67 11.84
N THR A 113 3.77 9.49 10.73
CA THR A 113 2.49 10.18 10.49
C THR A 113 1.27 9.50 11.13
N GLY A 114 1.34 8.19 11.37
CA GLY A 114 0.21 7.39 11.88
C GLY A 114 -0.85 7.09 10.83
N GLN A 115 -0.64 7.48 9.57
CA GLN A 115 -1.53 7.16 8.46
C GLN A 115 -1.40 5.69 8.04
N VAL A 116 -2.44 5.12 7.45
CA VAL A 116 -2.38 3.75 6.90
C VAL A 116 -1.38 3.71 5.75
N ILE A 117 -0.38 2.84 5.86
CA ILE A 117 0.60 2.55 4.82
C ILE A 117 -0.16 1.89 3.66
N ARG A 118 -0.38 2.66 2.60
CA ARG A 118 -0.85 2.12 1.32
C ARG A 118 0.37 1.64 0.54
N ARG A 119 0.54 0.32 0.46
CA ARG A 119 1.48 -0.27 -0.48
C ARG A 119 0.83 -0.20 -1.86
N TYR A 120 1.48 0.49 -2.78
CA TYR A 120 1.10 0.48 -4.19
C TYR A 120 1.90 -0.62 -4.90
N GLU A 121 1.35 -1.13 -5.98
CA GLU A 121 2.05 -1.96 -6.96
C GLU A 121 1.68 -1.41 -8.33
N ARG A 122 2.65 -1.35 -9.24
CA ARG A 122 2.43 -1.00 -10.64
C ARG A 122 1.76 -2.13 -11.42
N ASP A 123 1.00 -1.76 -12.45
CA ASP A 123 0.18 -2.72 -13.19
C ASP A 123 0.98 -3.47 -14.26
N ARG A 124 2.16 -2.96 -14.65
CA ARG A 124 2.99 -3.54 -15.72
C ARG A 124 4.47 -3.63 -15.32
N PRO A 125 5.21 -4.65 -15.83
CA PRO A 125 6.66 -4.73 -15.66
C PRO A 125 7.38 -3.47 -16.17
N GLY A 126 8.38 -2.99 -15.43
CA GLY A 126 9.24 -1.89 -15.87
C GLY A 126 8.68 -0.48 -15.64
N GLU A 127 7.44 -0.34 -15.15
CA GLU A 127 6.86 0.97 -14.80
C GLU A 127 7.56 1.63 -13.61
N LEU A 128 8.09 0.83 -12.68
CA LEU A 128 8.86 1.35 -11.55
C LEU A 128 9.93 0.34 -11.12
N LEU A 129 11.18 0.79 -11.17
CA LEU A 129 12.32 0.10 -10.59
C LEU A 129 12.70 0.76 -9.27
N HIS A 130 12.68 -0.01 -8.18
CA HIS A 130 13.23 0.44 -6.91
C HIS A 130 14.72 0.15 -6.90
N VAL A 131 15.53 1.20 -6.80
CA VAL A 131 16.99 1.09 -6.77
C VAL A 131 17.51 1.53 -5.40
N ASP A 132 18.39 0.73 -4.80
CA ASP A 132 19.04 1.04 -3.53
C ASP A 132 20.54 0.70 -3.58
N VAL A 133 21.34 1.44 -2.82
CA VAL A 133 22.76 1.14 -2.63
C VAL A 133 23.02 0.87 -1.16
N LYS A 134 23.29 -0.39 -0.83
CA LYS A 134 23.59 -0.81 0.54
C LYS A 134 25.08 -0.79 0.80
N LYS A 135 25.52 0.06 1.73
CA LYS A 135 26.88 0.05 2.27
C LYS A 135 27.02 -1.05 3.32
N VAL A 136 27.90 -2.03 3.09
CA VAL A 136 28.21 -3.11 4.03
C VAL A 136 29.70 -3.15 4.34
N GLY A 137 30.05 -3.52 5.58
CA GLY A 137 31.45 -3.64 5.98
C GLY A 137 32.07 -4.86 5.33
N ARG A 138 33.23 -4.71 4.70
CA ARG A 138 33.94 -5.84 4.10
C ARG A 138 34.29 -6.86 5.17
N LEU A 139 34.20 -8.13 4.79
CA LEU A 139 34.70 -9.22 5.60
C LEU A 139 36.23 -9.28 5.48
N ARG A 140 36.90 -9.68 6.56
CA ARG A 140 38.32 -10.04 6.51
C ARG A 140 38.45 -11.43 5.88
N ASP A 141 39.53 -11.63 5.15
CA ASP A 141 39.90 -12.95 4.66
C ASP A 141 40.04 -13.92 5.83
N GLY A 142 39.53 -15.14 5.63
CA GLY A 142 39.49 -16.17 6.67
C GLY A 142 38.28 -16.11 7.60
N GLY A 143 37.46 -15.06 7.59
CA GLY A 143 36.22 -15.01 8.40
C GLY A 143 36.43 -14.78 9.91
N GLY A 144 35.37 -14.36 10.60
CA GLY A 144 35.40 -14.03 12.04
C GLY A 144 34.74 -15.08 12.94
N TRP A 145 34.38 -14.70 14.17
CA TRP A 145 33.74 -15.61 15.13
C TRP A 145 32.45 -16.28 14.64
N ARG A 146 31.75 -15.71 13.67
CA ARG A 146 30.56 -16.34 13.08
C ARG A 146 30.89 -17.60 12.28
N VAL A 147 32.12 -17.71 11.79
CA VAL A 147 32.62 -18.88 11.06
C VAL A 147 33.35 -19.84 12.02
N HIS A 148 34.20 -19.30 12.90
CA HIS A 148 35.11 -20.11 13.72
C HIS A 148 34.70 -20.26 15.20
N GLY A 149 33.61 -19.63 15.63
CA GLY A 149 33.21 -19.55 17.04
C GLY A 149 33.87 -18.38 17.78
N ARG A 150 33.25 -17.94 18.89
CA ARG A 150 33.66 -16.76 19.65
C ARG A 150 35.05 -16.88 20.30
N ASP A 151 35.45 -18.09 20.68
CA ASP A 151 36.70 -18.35 21.38
C ASP A 151 37.83 -18.87 20.48
N SER A 152 37.66 -18.77 19.16
CA SER A 152 38.66 -19.18 18.18
C SER A 152 39.86 -18.25 18.13
N ASP A 153 41.01 -18.81 17.73
CA ASP A 153 42.23 -18.04 17.48
C ASP A 153 42.03 -17.04 16.33
N GLN A 154 41.25 -17.40 15.30
CA GLN A 154 40.87 -16.50 14.22
C GLN A 154 40.11 -15.27 14.75
N ASN A 155 39.16 -15.44 15.68
CA ASN A 155 38.47 -14.31 16.28
C ASN A 155 39.43 -13.42 17.09
N ARG A 156 40.36 -14.02 17.85
CA ARG A 156 41.39 -13.27 18.61
C ARG A 156 42.28 -12.45 17.68
N LEU A 157 42.72 -13.03 16.56
CA LEU A 157 43.50 -12.33 15.53
C LEU A 157 42.74 -11.15 14.93
N VAL A 158 41.47 -11.32 14.56
CA VAL A 158 40.62 -10.23 14.06
C VAL A 158 40.50 -9.09 15.08
N HIS A 159 40.37 -9.41 16.37
CA HIS A 159 40.32 -8.42 17.44
C HIS A 159 41.65 -7.67 17.62
N LEU A 160 42.78 -8.39 17.57
CA LEU A 160 44.12 -7.79 17.63
C LEU A 160 44.35 -6.83 16.46
N GLU A 161 44.03 -7.24 15.23
CA GLU A 161 44.16 -6.38 14.04
C GLU A 161 43.27 -5.13 14.12
N ARG A 162 42.05 -5.29 14.64
CA ARG A 162 41.13 -4.16 14.86
C ARG A 162 41.70 -3.18 15.88
N ASN A 163 42.25 -3.68 16.98
CA ASN A 163 42.87 -2.85 18.02
C ASN A 163 44.14 -2.16 17.52
N ALA A 164 44.87 -2.78 16.58
CA ALA A 164 45.98 -2.17 15.86
C ALA A 164 45.53 -1.12 14.80
N GLY A 165 44.24 -0.79 14.73
CA GLY A 165 43.72 0.27 13.86
C GLY A 165 43.53 -0.11 12.38
N ARG A 166 43.78 -1.37 12.00
CA ARG A 166 43.62 -1.82 10.59
C ARG A 166 42.13 -1.89 10.23
N LYS A 167 41.68 -1.06 9.28
CA LYS A 167 40.31 -1.03 8.77
C LYS A 167 40.19 -1.84 7.48
N VAL A 168 39.13 -2.65 7.36
CA VAL A 168 38.85 -3.52 6.21
C VAL A 168 38.10 -2.78 5.09
N GLY A 169 37.54 -1.61 5.40
CA GLY A 169 36.79 -0.80 4.46
C GLY A 169 35.34 -1.27 4.29
N TYR A 170 34.73 -0.82 3.19
CA TYR A 170 33.33 -1.08 2.86
C TYR A 170 33.22 -1.57 1.42
N GLU A 171 32.15 -2.28 1.15
CA GLU A 171 31.68 -2.64 -0.18
C GLU A 171 30.23 -2.16 -0.33
N TYR A 172 29.81 -1.93 -1.56
CA TYR A 172 28.53 -1.33 -1.89
C TYR A 172 27.73 -2.29 -2.75
N ILE A 173 26.59 -2.74 -2.24
CA ILE A 173 25.69 -3.62 -2.97
C ILE A 173 24.69 -2.71 -3.70
N HIS A 174 24.76 -2.68 -5.02
CA HIS A 174 23.81 -1.99 -5.87
C HIS A 174 22.68 -2.96 -6.15
N ALA A 175 21.48 -2.67 -5.66
CA ALA A 175 20.31 -3.52 -5.83
C ALA A 175 19.24 -2.77 -6.62
N ALA A 176 18.58 -3.48 -7.55
CA ALA A 176 17.41 -3.00 -8.25
C ALA A 176 16.33 -4.08 -8.20
N ILE A 177 15.07 -3.70 -7.98
CA ILE A 177 13.93 -4.60 -8.02
C ILE A 177 12.77 -3.96 -8.78
N ASP A 178 12.20 -4.70 -9.72
CA ASP A 178 10.98 -4.29 -10.43
C ASP A 178 9.76 -4.41 -9.52
N ASP A 179 8.93 -3.37 -9.50
CA ASP A 179 7.79 -3.29 -8.60
C ASP A 179 6.69 -4.31 -8.93
N HIS A 180 6.46 -4.63 -10.19
CA HIS A 180 5.41 -5.57 -10.58
C HIS A 180 5.91 -7.02 -10.57
N THR A 181 6.97 -7.33 -11.33
CA THR A 181 7.44 -8.72 -11.49
C THR A 181 8.24 -9.23 -10.30
N ARG A 182 8.71 -8.33 -9.41
CA ARG A 182 9.66 -8.63 -8.34
C ARG A 182 11.00 -9.19 -8.83
N LEU A 183 11.30 -9.05 -10.12
CA LEU A 183 12.60 -9.42 -10.67
C LEU A 183 13.67 -8.54 -10.03
N ALA A 184 14.68 -9.18 -9.43
CA ALA A 184 15.73 -8.53 -8.68
C ALA A 184 17.10 -8.68 -9.35
N TYR A 185 17.88 -7.62 -9.31
CA TYR A 185 19.26 -7.55 -9.73
C TYR A 185 20.12 -7.01 -8.58
N ALA A 186 21.31 -7.59 -8.37
CA ALA A 186 22.26 -7.09 -7.39
C ALA A 186 23.71 -7.33 -7.82
N GLU A 187 24.57 -6.33 -7.61
CA GLU A 187 26.02 -6.43 -7.84
C GLU A 187 26.82 -5.71 -6.74
N ILE A 188 28.07 -6.13 -6.53
CA ILE A 188 28.95 -5.55 -5.52
C ILE A 188 29.98 -4.65 -6.21
N HIS A 189 30.08 -3.40 -5.77
CA HIS A 189 31.07 -2.43 -6.23
C HIS A 189 32.01 -1.96 -5.11
N PRO A 190 33.29 -1.68 -5.45
CA PRO A 190 34.26 -1.17 -4.49
C PRO A 190 34.09 0.32 -4.15
N GLN A 191 33.39 1.09 -4.98
CA GLN A 191 33.12 2.52 -4.76
C GLN A 191 31.61 2.83 -4.74
N THR A 192 31.25 4.01 -4.23
CA THR A 192 29.86 4.51 -4.22
C THR A 192 29.36 4.86 -5.62
N ASN A 193 28.06 5.12 -5.73
CA ASN A 193 27.42 5.56 -6.96
C ASN A 193 27.64 7.06 -7.23
N GLY A 194 28.87 7.45 -7.60
CA GLY A 194 29.22 8.84 -7.90
C GLY A 194 28.38 9.49 -9.01
N LYS A 195 27.78 8.67 -9.90
CA LYS A 195 26.83 9.14 -10.91
C LYS A 195 25.49 9.56 -10.28
N ALA A 196 24.92 8.73 -9.41
CA ALA A 196 23.70 9.08 -8.66
C ALA A 196 23.95 10.26 -7.71
N GLU A 197 25.11 10.35 -7.07
CA GLU A 197 25.45 11.50 -6.24
C GLU A 197 25.52 12.81 -7.05
N ARG A 198 26.08 12.78 -8.27
CA ARG A 198 26.08 13.93 -9.17
C ARG A 198 24.68 14.30 -9.65
N PHE A 199 23.85 13.31 -9.99
CA PHE A 199 22.44 13.52 -10.32
C PHE A 199 21.70 14.17 -9.15
N ASN A 200 21.81 13.61 -7.94
CA ASN A 200 21.16 14.13 -6.73
C ASN A 200 21.55 15.57 -6.44
N ARG A 201 22.82 15.92 -6.63
CA ARG A 201 23.29 17.30 -6.49
C ARG A 201 22.64 18.22 -7.52
N THR A 202 22.65 17.84 -8.79
CA THR A 202 22.00 18.61 -9.87
C THR A 202 20.52 18.81 -9.60
N MET A 203 19.83 17.74 -9.17
CA MET A 203 18.44 17.76 -8.76
C MET A 203 18.18 18.71 -7.58
N CYS A 204 19.05 18.70 -6.57
CA CYS A 204 18.98 19.64 -5.46
C CYS A 204 19.13 21.09 -5.93
N ASP A 205 20.17 21.37 -6.71
CA ASP A 205 20.56 22.72 -7.09
C ASP A 205 19.57 23.36 -8.07
N GLU A 206 19.00 22.55 -8.99
CA GLU A 206 18.21 23.07 -10.12
C GLU A 206 16.71 22.86 -10.00
N TRP A 207 16.26 21.95 -9.13
CA TRP A 207 14.84 21.73 -8.88
C TRP A 207 14.45 21.96 -7.42
N ILE A 208 15.07 21.28 -6.46
CA ILE A 208 14.59 21.33 -5.06
C ILE A 208 14.79 22.72 -4.45
N TYR A 209 15.95 23.32 -4.68
CA TYR A 209 16.37 24.59 -4.06
C TYR A 209 16.54 25.74 -5.06
N SER A 210 16.16 25.54 -6.33
CA SER A 210 16.31 26.58 -7.36
C SER A 210 15.37 27.76 -7.17
N ARG A 211 14.24 27.57 -6.48
CA ARG A 211 13.30 28.63 -6.11
C ARG A 211 12.53 28.28 -4.83
N PRO A 212 11.93 29.26 -4.13
CA PRO A 212 10.97 28.98 -3.08
C PRO A 212 9.70 28.30 -3.63
N PHE A 213 9.20 27.28 -2.92
CA PHE A 213 7.91 26.64 -3.20
C PHE A 213 6.94 26.87 -2.04
N ALA A 214 5.66 27.02 -2.33
CA ALA A 214 4.65 27.28 -1.31
C ALA A 214 4.37 26.05 -0.44
N ASN A 215 4.45 24.85 -1.02
CA ASN A 215 4.25 23.57 -0.34
C ASN A 215 4.87 22.41 -1.14
N SER A 216 4.81 21.20 -0.60
CA SER A 216 5.39 20.01 -1.25
C SER A 216 4.68 19.60 -2.54
N GLN A 217 3.39 19.93 -2.72
CA GLN A 217 2.66 19.62 -3.96
C GLN A 217 3.14 20.53 -5.09
N ASP A 218 3.24 21.84 -4.85
CA ASP A 218 3.80 22.81 -5.80
C ASP A 218 5.20 22.39 -6.27
N ARG A 219 6.06 21.92 -5.34
CA ARG A 219 7.38 21.36 -5.71
C ARG A 219 7.27 20.09 -6.56
N ALA A 220 6.35 19.19 -6.23
CA ALA A 220 6.13 17.95 -6.97
C ALA A 220 5.59 18.22 -8.39
N ASP A 221 4.71 19.20 -8.57
CA ASP A 221 4.13 19.57 -9.86
C ASP A 221 5.16 20.15 -10.82
N ALA A 222 6.24 20.76 -10.30
CA ALA A 222 7.36 21.24 -11.10
C ALA A 222 8.34 20.14 -11.56
N LEU A 223 8.33 18.96 -10.92
CA LEU A 223 9.29 17.89 -11.18
C LEU A 223 9.25 17.37 -12.64
N PRO A 224 8.08 17.09 -13.24
CA PRO A 224 8.02 16.54 -14.61
C PRO A 224 8.68 17.48 -15.63
N GLY A 225 8.46 18.79 -15.49
CA GLY A 225 9.07 19.79 -16.37
C GLY A 225 10.59 19.80 -16.25
N TRP A 226 11.12 19.79 -15.03
CA TRP A 226 12.57 19.72 -14.80
C TRP A 226 13.18 18.40 -15.33
N LEU A 227 12.52 17.26 -15.12
CA LEU A 227 12.97 15.96 -15.66
C LEU A 227 13.00 15.96 -17.19
N HIS A 228 12.01 16.57 -17.84
CA HIS A 228 12.02 16.71 -19.29
C HIS A 228 13.23 17.53 -19.76
N THR A 229 13.49 18.67 -19.12
CA THR A 229 14.69 19.47 -19.42
C THR A 229 15.98 18.69 -19.19
N TYR A 230 16.10 17.99 -18.06
CA TYR A 230 17.28 17.17 -17.74
C TYR A 230 17.51 16.07 -18.79
N ASN A 231 16.47 15.33 -19.17
CA ASN A 231 16.60 14.17 -20.06
C ASN A 231 16.73 14.56 -21.55
N HIS A 232 16.08 15.63 -21.99
CA HIS A 232 15.96 15.97 -23.42
C HIS A 232 16.80 17.16 -23.87
N HIS A 233 17.19 18.06 -22.96
CA HIS A 233 17.77 19.36 -23.34
C HIS A 233 19.09 19.66 -22.65
N ARG A 234 19.30 19.17 -21.42
CA ARG A 234 20.52 19.45 -20.64
C ARG A 234 21.74 18.82 -21.30
N SER A 235 22.78 19.61 -21.53
CA SER A 235 24.07 19.11 -22.00
C SER A 235 24.84 18.38 -20.90
N HIS A 236 25.34 17.17 -21.20
CA HIS A 236 26.20 16.42 -20.28
C HIS A 236 27.62 16.26 -20.85
N THR A 237 28.63 16.73 -20.11
CA THR A 237 30.04 16.59 -20.52
C THR A 237 30.46 15.13 -20.71
N ALA A 238 29.99 14.24 -19.84
CA ALA A 238 30.22 12.80 -19.97
C ALA A 238 29.59 12.18 -21.24
N LEU A 239 28.67 12.89 -21.90
CA LEU A 239 28.01 12.48 -23.14
C LEU A 239 28.47 13.33 -24.33
N GLY A 240 29.58 14.05 -24.23
CA GLY A 240 30.07 14.91 -25.31
C GLY A 240 29.19 16.15 -25.56
N GLY A 241 28.52 16.65 -24.52
CA GLY A 241 27.63 17.81 -24.59
C GLY A 241 26.19 17.49 -25.02
N GLN A 242 25.89 16.24 -25.34
CA GLN A 242 24.55 15.79 -25.75
C GLN A 242 23.65 15.47 -24.53
N PRO A 243 22.32 15.53 -24.69
CA PRO A 243 21.37 15.19 -23.63
C PRO A 243 21.24 13.68 -23.41
N PRO A 244 20.80 13.22 -22.22
CA PRO A 244 20.69 11.79 -21.90
C PRO A 244 19.87 10.98 -22.90
N ILE A 245 18.77 11.55 -23.41
CA ILE A 245 17.89 10.86 -24.37
C ILE A 245 18.61 10.49 -25.67
N SER A 246 19.70 11.18 -26.03
CA SER A 246 20.45 10.92 -27.27
C SER A 246 21.13 9.54 -27.30
N ARG A 247 21.16 8.82 -26.17
CA ARG A 247 21.74 7.48 -26.04
C ARG A 247 20.70 6.36 -26.03
N VAL A 248 19.41 6.70 -26.05
CA VAL A 248 18.32 5.74 -25.97
C VAL A 248 17.59 5.72 -27.31
N ASN A 249 17.64 4.58 -28.00
CA ASN A 249 16.99 4.44 -29.31
C ASN A 249 15.46 4.27 -29.19
N ASN A 250 14.97 3.78 -28.05
CA ASN A 250 13.56 3.52 -27.76
C ASN A 250 13.08 4.34 -26.56
N GLY A 251 12.83 5.64 -26.78
CA GLY A 251 12.27 6.51 -25.74
C GLY A 251 10.87 6.07 -25.31
N PRO A 252 10.41 6.47 -24.10
CA PRO A 252 9.13 6.06 -23.54
C PRO A 252 7.91 6.36 -24.43
N ASP A 253 7.99 7.33 -25.34
CA ASP A 253 6.92 7.68 -26.28
C ASP A 253 6.77 6.71 -27.46
N GLN A 254 7.59 5.66 -27.55
CA GLN A 254 7.60 4.71 -28.68
C GLN A 254 6.85 3.40 -28.43
N TYR A 255 6.32 3.19 -27.22
CA TYR A 255 5.52 2.01 -26.89
C TYR A 255 4.04 2.44 -26.73
N THR A 256 3.34 2.56 -27.86
CA THR A 256 1.86 2.72 -27.91
C THR A 256 1.18 1.36 -27.94
#